data_AF-T0MS79-F1
#
_entry.id   AF-T0MS79-F1
#
_cell.length_a   1.000
_cell.length_b   1.000
_cell.length_c   1.000
_cell.angle_alpha   90.00
_cell.angle_beta   90.00
_cell.angle_gamma   90.00
#
_symmetry.space_group_name_H-M   'P 1'
#
loop_
_entity.id
_entity.type
_entity.pdbx_description
1 polymer ?
#
loop_
_entity_poly.entity_id
_entity_poly.type
_entity_poly.pdbx_seq_one_letter_code
_entity_poly.pdbx_strand_id
1 'polypeptide(L)'
;MPKIVRSLRQNSISTWYEGTYLSVVMPAKLSSQRNSELMEKIGSSDLYRRFSLDLIRKLDPESSLLYDITSIPSYSVAPIFEYGHAKDHDELEQVNFSMLMEKRRGIPLYYELYP
;
A
#
# COMPACT_ATOMS: atom_id res chain seq x y z
N MET A 1 0.50 -15.42 23.14
CA MET A 1 1.17 -14.68 22.05
C MET A 1 0.15 -13.72 21.44
N PRO A 2 0.33 -12.40 21.52
CA PRO A 2 -0.59 -11.48 20.85
C PRO A 2 -0.41 -11.68 19.34
N LYS A 3 -1.50 -12.06 18.65
CA LYS A 3 -1.47 -12.31 17.22
C LYS A 3 -1.14 -11.01 16.49
N ILE A 4 -0.05 -11.11 15.73
CA ILE A 4 0.46 -10.17 14.74
C ILE A 4 -0.70 -9.72 13.83
N VAL A 5 -0.78 -8.41 13.63
CA VAL A 5 -1.67 -7.64 12.72
C VAL A 5 -2.49 -8.52 11.77
N ARG A 6 -3.78 -8.67 12.04
CA ARG A 6 -4.74 -9.23 11.06
C ARG A 6 -5.22 -8.10 10.16
N SER A 7 -5.10 -8.29 8.84
CA SER A 7 -5.78 -7.42 7.89
C SER A 7 -7.29 -7.52 8.13
N LEU A 8 -7.93 -6.36 8.32
CA LEU A 8 -9.36 -6.22 8.53
C LEU A 8 -9.90 -5.18 7.56
N ARG A 9 -11.18 -5.31 7.23
CA ARG A 9 -11.87 -4.32 6.39
C ARG A 9 -11.85 -2.97 7.09
N GLN A 10 -11.76 -1.87 6.33
CA GLN A 10 -11.67 -0.52 6.90
C GLN A 10 -12.85 -0.17 7.83
N ASN A 11 -14.04 -0.69 7.54
CA ASN A 11 -15.21 -0.51 8.42
C ASN A 11 -15.11 -1.24 9.77
N SER A 12 -14.09 -2.09 9.96
CA SER A 12 -13.80 -2.83 11.20
C SER A 12 -12.67 -2.19 12.02
N ILE A 13 -12.18 -1.01 11.61
CA ILE A 13 -11.03 -0.35 12.24
C ILE A 13 -11.26 -0.02 13.73
N SER A 14 -12.49 0.34 14.11
CA SER A 14 -12.83 0.62 15.51
C SER A 14 -12.70 -0.64 16.37
N THR A 15 -13.29 -1.75 15.94
CA THR A 15 -13.20 -3.04 16.63
C THR A 15 -11.75 -3.53 16.73
N TRP A 16 -10.96 -3.34 15.66
CA TRP A 16 -9.54 -3.64 15.70
C TRP A 16 -8.81 -2.80 16.76
N TYR A 17 -9.00 -1.49 16.72
CA TYR A 17 -8.33 -0.54 17.61
C TYR A 17 -8.63 -0.79 19.08
N GLU A 18 -9.90 -1.02 19.42
CA GLU A 18 -10.35 -1.38 20.78
C GLU A 18 -9.70 -2.67 21.27
N GLY A 19 -9.47 -3.63 20.37
CA GLY A 19 -8.79 -4.89 20.69
C GLY A 19 -7.27 -4.78 20.84
N THR A 20 -6.67 -3.61 20.63
CA THR A 20 -5.22 -3.39 20.75
C THR A 20 -4.88 -2.58 22.00
N TYR A 21 -3.62 -2.70 22.45
CA TYR A 21 -3.07 -1.84 23.51
C TYR A 21 -3.01 -0.35 23.12
N LEU A 22 -3.16 -0.02 21.82
CA LEU A 22 -3.19 1.36 21.34
C LEU A 22 -4.38 2.14 21.89
N SER A 23 -5.51 1.47 22.17
CA SER A 23 -6.69 2.12 22.77
C SER A 23 -6.40 2.72 24.16
N VAL A 24 -5.41 2.16 24.86
CA VAL A 24 -4.99 2.61 26.20
C VAL A 24 -3.95 3.73 26.12
N VAL A 25 -2.96 3.60 25.22
CA VAL A 25 -1.81 4.51 25.19
C VAL A 25 -1.94 5.67 24.21
N MET A 26 -2.85 5.56 23.23
CA MET A 26 -3.02 6.56 22.18
C MET A 26 -4.50 6.68 21.81
N PRO A 27 -5.29 7.47 22.58
CA PRO A 27 -6.68 7.79 22.24
C PRO A 27 -6.78 8.37 20.83
N ALA A 28 -7.61 7.76 19.97
CA ALA A 28 -7.77 8.15 18.57
C ALA A 28 -9.25 8.26 18.20
N LYS A 29 -9.60 9.29 17.42
CA LYS A 29 -10.94 9.46 16.84
C LYS A 29 -11.01 8.78 15.48
N LEU A 30 -11.68 7.64 15.41
CA LEU A 30 -11.76 6.78 14.22
C LEU A 30 -13.03 7.02 13.38
N SER A 31 -13.40 8.29 13.14
CA SER A 31 -14.54 8.57 12.25
C SER A 31 -14.18 8.30 10.79
N SER A 32 -15.17 7.94 9.97
CA SER A 32 -14.97 7.71 8.53
C SER A 32 -14.32 8.90 7.84
N GLN A 33 -14.76 10.13 8.16
CA GLN A 33 -14.19 11.37 7.62
C GLN A 33 -12.70 11.49 7.95
N ARG A 34 -12.33 11.25 9.21
CA ARG A 34 -10.94 11.38 9.65
C ARG A 34 -10.03 10.34 8.99
N ASN A 35 -10.56 9.13 8.79
CA ASN A 35 -9.85 8.09 8.07
C ASN A 35 -9.66 8.46 6.59
N SER A 36 -10.69 9.00 5.92
CA SER A 36 -10.58 9.47 4.54
C SER A 36 -9.55 10.60 4.39
N GLU A 37 -9.60 11.62 5.26
CA GLU A 37 -8.60 12.70 5.30
C GLU A 37 -7.17 12.17 5.49
N LEU A 38 -6.99 11.16 6.35
CA LEU A 38 -5.70 10.54 6.57
C LEU A 38 -5.21 9.79 5.32
N MET A 39 -6.09 9.02 4.68
CA MET A 39 -5.74 8.29 3.45
C MET A 39 -5.37 9.26 2.32
N GLU A 40 -6.12 10.35 2.16
CA GLU A 40 -5.81 11.41 1.19
C GLU A 40 -4.47 12.06 1.50
N LYS A 41 -4.20 12.41 2.76
CA LYS A 41 -2.92 12.99 3.18
C LYS A 41 -1.75 12.05 2.94
N ILE A 42 -1.92 10.75 3.16
CA ILE A 42 -0.88 9.75 2.88
C ILE A 42 -0.67 9.65 1.37
N GLY A 43 -1.75 9.46 0.59
CA GLY A 43 -1.71 9.25 -0.85
C GLY A 43 -1.23 10.45 -1.68
N SER A 44 -1.45 11.67 -1.18
CA SER A 44 -0.95 12.91 -1.81
C SER A 44 0.46 13.32 -1.36
N SER A 45 1.09 12.55 -0.47
CA SER A 45 2.41 12.89 0.10
C SER A 45 3.56 12.03 -0.46
N ASP A 46 4.77 12.58 -0.41
CA ASP A 46 6.02 11.85 -0.67
C ASP A 46 6.45 10.94 0.52
N LEU A 47 5.55 10.68 1.49
CA LEU A 47 5.87 9.88 2.68
C LEU A 47 6.33 8.47 2.30
N TYR A 48 5.61 7.85 1.39
CA TYR A 48 5.89 6.50 0.93
C TYR A 48 7.30 6.41 0.30
N ARG A 49 7.62 7.30 -0.65
CA ARG A 49 8.93 7.32 -1.31
C ARG A 49 10.07 7.56 -0.32
N ARG A 50 9.90 8.49 0.62
CA ARG A 50 10.90 8.71 1.69
C ARG A 50 11.10 7.49 2.57
N PHE A 51 10.00 6.87 3.01
CA PHE A 51 10.05 5.64 3.81
C PHE A 51 10.79 4.53 3.06
N SER A 52 10.48 4.32 1.78
CA SER A 52 11.12 3.30 0.95
C SER A 52 12.62 3.56 0.76
N LEU A 53 13.02 4.81 0.51
CA LEU A 53 14.44 5.18 0.41
C LEU A 53 15.20 4.96 1.73
N ASP A 54 14.59 5.30 2.87
CA ASP A 54 15.18 5.06 4.19
C ASP A 54 15.25 3.56 4.51
N LEU A 55 14.25 2.78 4.10
CA LEU A 55 14.23 1.33 4.25
C LEU A 55 15.36 0.68 3.42
N ILE A 56 15.52 1.09 2.16
CA ILE A 56 16.59 0.61 1.28
C ILE A 56 17.96 0.91 1.90
N ARG A 57 18.20 2.15 2.35
CA ARG A 57 19.46 2.54 3.01
C ARG A 57 19.72 1.71 4.27
N LYS A 58 18.69 1.39 5.04
CA LYS A 58 18.81 0.64 6.29
C LYS A 58 19.05 -0.85 6.07
N LEU A 59 18.39 -1.44 5.07
CA LEU A 59 18.49 -2.87 4.78
C LEU A 59 19.76 -3.24 4.02
N ASP A 60 20.33 -2.27 3.30
CA ASP A 60 21.45 -2.43 2.38
C ASP A 60 21.28 -3.69 1.53
N PRO A 61 20.23 -3.73 0.69
CA PRO A 61 19.96 -4.87 -0.14
C PRO A 61 21.07 -4.94 -1.19
N GLU A 62 21.99 -5.91 -1.04
CA GLU A 62 23.04 -6.19 -2.02
C GLU A 62 22.42 -6.58 -3.39
N SER A 63 23.12 -7.38 -4.21
CA SER A 63 22.66 -7.80 -5.55
C SER A 63 21.43 -8.72 -5.57
N SER A 64 20.67 -8.85 -4.47
CA SER A 64 19.49 -9.71 -4.35
C SER A 64 18.18 -8.93 -4.55
N LEU A 65 18.08 -8.18 -5.64
CA LEU A 65 16.88 -7.40 -5.98
C LEU A 65 16.05 -8.13 -7.04
N LEU A 66 14.73 -8.16 -6.84
CA LEU A 66 13.74 -8.60 -7.80
C LEU A 66 12.89 -7.40 -8.21
N TYR A 67 12.64 -7.28 -9.51
CA TYR A 67 11.76 -6.27 -10.07
C TYR A 67 10.74 -6.97 -10.96
N ASP A 68 9.48 -6.59 -10.81
CA ASP A 68 8.40 -7.03 -11.69
C ASP A 68 7.38 -5.90 -11.85
N ILE A 69 6.61 -5.95 -12.94
CA ILE A 69 5.53 -5.01 -13.22
C ILE A 69 4.31 -5.78 -13.72
N THR A 70 3.16 -5.50 -13.11
CA THR A 70 1.90 -6.18 -13.42
C THR A 70 0.79 -5.16 -13.58
N SER A 71 -0.13 -5.42 -14.50
CA SER A 71 -1.28 -4.56 -14.74
C SER A 71 -2.43 -4.96 -13.82
N ILE A 72 -3.00 -3.98 -13.11
CA ILE A 72 -4.16 -4.16 -12.24
C ILE A 72 -5.37 -3.60 -12.99
N PRO A 73 -6.27 -4.44 -13.52
CA PRO A 73 -7.50 -3.98 -14.16
C PRO A 73 -8.49 -3.46 -13.11
N SER A 74 -9.30 -2.49 -13.50
CA SER A 74 -10.31 -1.88 -12.64
C SER A 74 -11.67 -1.76 -13.35
N TYR A 75 -12.74 -2.12 -12.63
CA TYR A 75 -14.12 -1.80 -13.01
C TYR A 75 -14.58 -0.44 -12.44
N SER A 76 -13.71 0.23 -11.68
CA SER A 76 -13.96 1.54 -11.07
C SER A 76 -13.23 2.62 -11.85
N VAL A 77 -13.84 3.80 -11.93
CA VAL A 77 -13.25 4.97 -12.59
C VAL A 77 -12.40 5.75 -11.59
N ALA A 78 -11.12 5.96 -11.91
CA ALA A 78 -10.23 6.85 -11.16
C ALA A 78 -9.18 7.46 -12.10
N PRO A 79 -8.67 8.67 -11.83
CA PRO A 79 -7.71 9.35 -12.72
C PRO A 79 -6.38 8.62 -12.95
N ILE A 80 -6.07 7.63 -12.13
CA ILE A 80 -4.85 6.84 -12.21
C ILE A 80 -4.97 5.65 -13.19
N PHE A 81 -6.20 5.29 -13.57
CA PHE A 81 -6.42 4.22 -14.52
C PHE A 81 -6.44 4.80 -15.93
N GLU A 82 -5.65 4.23 -16.83
CA GLU A 82 -5.71 4.52 -18.26
C GLU A 82 -6.25 3.31 -19.03
N TYR A 83 -6.89 3.58 -20.17
CA TYR A 83 -7.21 2.54 -21.13
C TYR A 83 -5.90 2.00 -21.69
N GLY A 84 -5.63 0.73 -21.44
CA GLY A 84 -4.52 0.03 -22.08
C GLY A 84 -4.97 -1.32 -22.63
N HIS A 85 -4.12 -1.92 -23.45
CA HIS A 85 -4.29 -3.30 -23.92
C HIS A 85 -3.96 -4.27 -22.78
N ALA A 86 -4.89 -4.48 -21.85
CA ALA A 86 -4.74 -5.54 -20.87
C ALA A 86 -4.71 -6.87 -21.62
N LYS A 87 -3.63 -7.65 -21.46
CA LYS A 87 -3.41 -8.91 -22.21
C LYS A 87 -4.59 -9.89 -22.17
N ASP A 88 -5.43 -9.80 -21.13
CA ASP A 88 -6.56 -10.70 -20.90
C ASP A 88 -7.94 -9.99 -20.85
N HIS A 89 -7.98 -8.64 -20.87
CA HIS A 89 -9.21 -7.83 -20.71
C HIS A 89 -9.12 -6.48 -21.44
N ASP A 90 -9.03 -6.51 -22.78
CA ASP A 90 -8.84 -5.33 -23.65
C ASP A 90 -9.83 -4.15 -23.43
N GLU A 91 -10.92 -4.35 -22.70
CA GLU A 91 -11.98 -3.34 -22.46
C GLU A 91 -11.89 -2.64 -21.09
N LEU A 92 -10.99 -3.04 -20.19
CA LEU A 92 -10.91 -2.46 -18.84
C LEU A 92 -9.78 -1.42 -18.70
N GLU A 93 -10.10 -0.32 -18.03
CA GLU A 93 -9.08 0.62 -17.55
C GLU A 93 -8.16 -0.10 -16.55
N GLN A 94 -6.87 0.23 -16.58
CA GLN A 94 -5.86 -0.43 -15.76
C GLN A 94 -4.83 0.56 -15.24
N VAL A 95 -4.07 0.12 -14.24
CA VAL A 95 -2.84 0.79 -13.80
C VAL A 95 -1.73 -0.25 -13.73
N ASN A 96 -0.53 0.11 -14.16
CA ASN A 96 0.64 -0.76 -14.01
C ASN A 96 1.26 -0.54 -12.63
N PHE A 97 1.38 -1.60 -11.86
CA PHE A 97 2.03 -1.64 -10.56
C PHE A 97 3.39 -2.29 -10.69
N SER A 98 4.46 -1.51 -10.56
CA SER A 98 5.82 -2.05 -10.45
C SER A 98 6.18 -2.25 -8.99
N MET A 99 7.00 -3.26 -8.70
CA MET A 99 7.50 -3.51 -7.35
C MET A 99 8.96 -3.96 -7.38
N LEU A 100 9.77 -3.36 -6.52
CA LEU A 100 11.12 -3.75 -6.18
C LEU A 100 11.10 -4.50 -4.84
N MET A 101 11.67 -5.70 -4.81
CA MET A 101 11.72 -6.55 -3.62
C MET A 101 13.14 -7.03 -3.35
N GLU A 102 13.53 -7.10 -2.08
CA GLU A 102 14.74 -7.83 -1.70
C GLU A 102 14.43 -9.33 -1.56
N LYS A 103 15.11 -10.14 -2.37
CA LYS A 103 14.82 -11.57 -2.53
C LYS A 103 15.08 -12.37 -1.25
N ARG A 104 16.15 -12.06 -0.53
CA ARG A 104 16.67 -12.92 0.54
C ARG A 104 15.78 -12.91 1.79
N ARG A 105 15.21 -11.76 2.12
CA ARG A 105 14.28 -11.53 3.24
C ARG A 105 12.83 -11.54 2.78
N GLY A 106 12.56 -11.40 1.48
CA GLY A 106 11.20 -11.34 0.93
C GLY A 106 10.48 -10.05 1.31
N ILE A 107 11.20 -8.93 1.38
CA ILE A 107 10.66 -7.64 1.82
C ILE A 107 10.47 -6.73 0.59
N PRO A 108 9.27 -6.19 0.35
CA PRO A 108 9.08 -5.15 -0.66
C PRO A 108 9.80 -3.87 -0.23
N LEU A 109 10.63 -3.35 -1.12
CA LEU A 109 11.45 -2.16 -0.88
C LEU A 109 10.83 -0.91 -1.49
N TYR A 110 10.27 -1.04 -2.68
CA TYR A 110 9.71 0.05 -3.46
C TYR A 110 8.63 -0.49 -4.41
N TYR A 111 7.81 0.40 -4.92
CA TYR A 111 6.69 0.24 -5.82
C TYR A 111 6.41 1.59 -6.46
N GLU A 112 5.94 1.57 -7.69
CA GLU A 112 5.46 2.74 -8.42
C GLU A 112 4.21 2.37 -9.20
N LEU A 113 3.31 3.34 -9.36
CA LEU A 113 2.12 3.19 -10.18
C LEU A 113 2.34 4.00 -11.46
N TYR A 114 2.21 3.34 -12.60
CA TYR A 114 2.19 4.00 -13.89
C TYR A 114 0.78 3.89 -14.45
N PRO A 115 0.16 5.01 -14.83
CA PRO A 115 -1.05 5.00 -15.63
C PRO A 115 -0.90 4.06 -16.85
#